data_AF-A0A177WUM8-F1
#
_entry.id   AF-A0A177WUM8-F1
#
_cell.length_a   1.000
_cell.length_b   1.000
_cell.length_c   1.000
_cell.angle_alpha   90.00
_cell.angle_beta   90.00
_cell.angle_gamma   90.00
#
_symmetry.space_group_name_H-M   'P 1'
#
loop_
_entity.id
_entity.type
_entity.pdbx_description
1 polymer ?
#
loop_
_entity_poly.entity_id
_entity_poly.type
_entity_poly.pdbx_seq_one_letter_code
_entity_poly.pdbx_strand_id
1 'polypeptide(L)'
;MDHMQESSSITMASNAISNNQVGSQMHSIAHNSAAAATTKNSDNATSLESLRGFLRTAPTSWVPGMSIRTYQLPNKEIISCVLWRDLFHITGTDIVRVLTHRFECFGRRIVHTKKFEEGIFSDLRALKPGVDATLEEPRSPFLKFLYEHGTVRTQKKQKVFFWFSVDHDRLFMTKLKYQHMS
;
A
#
# COMPACT_ATOMS: atom_id res chain seq x y z
N MET A 1 -24.54 57.93 45.40
CA MET A 1 -23.82 58.95 44.63
C MET A 1 -23.27 58.24 43.40
N ASP A 2 -23.92 58.20 42.25
CA ASP A 2 -25.10 58.88 41.75
C ASP A 2 -25.74 58.05 40.63
N HIS A 3 -27.05 58.24 40.47
CA HIS A 3 -27.91 58.20 39.28
C HIS A 3 -27.51 57.36 38.04
N MET A 4 -28.33 56.41 37.58
CA MET A 4 -29.72 56.45 37.02
C MET A 4 -29.75 56.59 35.48
N GLN A 5 -30.48 55.66 34.85
CA GLN A 5 -31.43 55.79 33.72
C GLN A 5 -30.93 56.39 32.38
N GLU A 6 -31.47 56.10 31.19
CA GLU A 6 -32.72 55.45 30.79
C GLU A 6 -32.65 55.01 29.31
N SER A 7 -33.26 53.86 29.02
CA SER A 7 -34.23 53.59 27.93
C SER A 7 -34.32 54.52 26.72
N SER A 8 -34.46 53.93 25.52
CA SER A 8 -35.66 54.12 24.66
C SER A 8 -35.68 53.18 23.45
N SER A 9 -36.90 52.80 23.09
CA SER A 9 -37.31 51.78 22.13
C SER A 9 -37.78 52.39 20.78
N ILE A 10 -38.11 51.49 19.83
CA ILE A 10 -39.14 51.61 18.76
C ILE A 10 -38.74 52.18 17.37
N THR A 11 -38.60 51.22 16.43
CA THR A 11 -39.42 50.95 15.21
C THR A 11 -39.73 52.03 14.13
N MET A 12 -39.29 51.69 12.91
CA MET A 12 -39.82 51.85 11.51
C MET A 12 -40.40 53.16 10.95
N ALA A 13 -39.94 53.47 9.72
CA ALA A 13 -40.71 53.70 8.47
C ALA A 13 -39.68 53.97 7.33
N SER A 14 -39.57 53.24 6.21
CA SER A 14 -40.47 52.94 5.06
C SER A 14 -40.07 53.71 3.79
N ASN A 15 -40.30 53.06 2.63
CA ASN A 15 -40.27 53.50 1.22
C ASN A 15 -38.94 53.28 0.45
N ALA A 16 -38.90 52.78 -0.80
CA ALA A 16 -39.91 52.25 -1.73
C ALA A 16 -39.20 51.55 -2.92
N ILE A 17 -39.83 50.49 -3.46
CA ILE A 17 -40.04 50.08 -4.87
C ILE A 17 -38.95 50.40 -5.93
N SER A 18 -38.43 49.37 -6.63
CA SER A 18 -38.59 49.20 -8.10
C SER A 18 -37.96 47.91 -8.67
N ASN A 19 -38.81 47.10 -9.31
CA ASN A 19 -38.68 46.28 -10.53
C ASN A 19 -37.36 45.61 -10.97
N ASN A 20 -37.44 44.26 -11.00
CA ASN A 20 -37.37 43.38 -12.18
C ASN A 20 -36.23 43.53 -13.20
N GLN A 21 -35.33 42.53 -13.28
CA GLN A 21 -34.75 42.10 -14.57
C GLN A 21 -34.21 40.67 -14.54
N VAL A 22 -34.55 39.96 -15.61
CA VAL A 22 -34.23 38.56 -15.94
C VAL A 22 -32.85 38.48 -16.60
N GLY A 23 -32.08 37.43 -16.26
CA GLY A 23 -31.08 36.84 -17.16
C GLY A 23 -29.60 37.02 -16.76
N SER A 24 -28.93 35.92 -16.41
CA SER A 24 -27.78 35.41 -17.17
C SER A 24 -27.12 34.23 -16.46
N GLN A 25 -26.73 33.27 -17.28
CA GLN A 25 -26.09 31.99 -17.02
C GLN A 25 -24.57 32.18 -16.85
N MET A 26 -23.89 31.20 -16.22
CA MET A 26 -22.51 30.72 -16.46
C MET A 26 -21.50 30.71 -15.29
N HIS A 27 -21.06 29.47 -15.00
CA HIS A 27 -19.69 28.99 -14.75
C HIS A 27 -18.96 29.30 -13.43
N SER A 28 -18.83 28.25 -12.59
CA SER A 28 -17.52 27.87 -12.00
C SER A 28 -17.51 26.38 -11.59
N ILE A 29 -17.23 25.49 -12.55
CA ILE A 29 -16.75 24.12 -12.27
C ILE A 29 -15.48 23.95 -13.08
N ALA A 30 -14.33 23.79 -12.40
CA ALA A 30 -13.12 23.05 -12.82
C ALA A 30 -11.79 23.71 -12.39
N HIS A 31 -11.38 23.62 -11.11
CA HIS A 31 -10.00 23.96 -10.72
C HIS A 31 -9.35 23.04 -9.65
N ASN A 32 -9.78 21.79 -9.46
CA ASN A 32 -9.18 20.91 -8.43
C ASN A 32 -8.47 19.63 -8.93
N SER A 33 -8.38 19.41 -10.24
CA SER A 33 -7.83 18.13 -10.76
C SER A 33 -6.30 18.09 -10.87
N ALA A 34 -5.63 19.22 -11.09
CA ALA A 34 -4.19 19.25 -11.32
C ALA A 34 -3.37 19.11 -10.03
N ALA A 35 -3.76 19.79 -8.94
CA ALA A 35 -3.05 19.73 -7.66
C ALA A 35 -3.10 18.31 -7.04
N ALA A 36 -4.26 17.65 -7.10
CA ALA A 36 -4.43 16.29 -6.57
C ALA A 36 -3.65 15.23 -7.37
N ALA A 37 -3.46 15.43 -8.68
CA ALA A 37 -2.67 14.52 -9.52
C ALA A 37 -1.17 14.66 -9.25
N THR A 38 -0.67 15.89 -9.04
CA THR A 38 0.74 16.14 -8.71
C THR A 38 1.12 15.59 -7.34
N THR A 39 0.27 15.75 -6.31
CA THR A 39 0.50 15.21 -4.96
C THR A 39 0.49 13.67 -4.95
N LYS A 40 -0.50 13.04 -5.60
CA LYS A 40 -0.57 11.56 -5.68
C LYS A 40 0.65 10.93 -6.34
N ASN A 41 1.23 11.57 -7.35
CA ASN A 41 2.40 11.04 -8.04
C ASN A 41 3.68 11.12 -7.18
N SER A 42 3.83 12.22 -6.43
CA SER A 42 4.87 12.38 -5.41
C SER A 42 4.79 11.32 -4.32
N ASP A 43 3.59 11.10 -3.78
CA ASP A 43 3.37 10.14 -2.68
C ASP A 43 3.65 8.70 -3.11
N ASN A 44 3.29 8.34 -4.34
CA ASN A 44 3.59 7.03 -4.92
C ASN A 44 5.10 6.81 -5.09
N ALA A 45 5.84 7.82 -5.57
CA ALA A 45 7.28 7.73 -5.73
C ALA A 45 7.99 7.54 -4.38
N THR A 46 7.60 8.32 -3.36
CA THR A 46 8.14 8.20 -2.00
C THR A 46 7.79 6.86 -1.36
N SER A 47 6.55 6.38 -1.54
CA SER A 47 6.11 5.07 -1.04
C SER A 47 6.89 3.93 -1.69
N LEU A 48 7.14 4.02 -2.99
CA LEU A 48 7.95 3.04 -3.73
C LEU A 48 9.41 3.03 -3.27
N GLU A 49 10.01 4.20 -3.06
CA GLU A 49 11.39 4.28 -2.57
C GLU A 49 11.51 3.75 -1.14
N SER A 50 10.53 4.03 -0.28
CA SER A 50 10.47 3.50 1.08
C SER A 50 10.39 1.98 1.09
N LEU A 51 9.54 1.39 0.23
CA LEU A 51 9.45 -0.06 0.07
C LEU A 51 10.78 -0.66 -0.43
N ARG A 52 11.42 -0.05 -1.43
CA ARG A 52 12.74 -0.49 -1.93
C ARG A 52 13.81 -0.40 -0.86
N GLY A 53 13.79 0.68 -0.07
CA GLY A 53 14.62 0.87 1.11
C GLY A 53 14.47 -0.30 2.06
N PHE A 54 13.24 -0.63 2.46
CA PHE A 54 12.96 -1.78 3.31
C PHE A 54 13.44 -3.11 2.70
N LEU A 55 13.15 -3.38 1.42
CA LEU A 55 13.56 -4.65 0.78
C LEU A 55 15.09 -4.86 0.80
N ARG A 56 15.83 -3.76 0.67
CA ARG A 56 17.30 -3.74 0.70
C ARG A 56 17.88 -3.84 2.11
N THR A 57 17.26 -3.19 3.10
CA THR A 57 17.86 -3.03 4.43
C THR A 57 17.26 -3.94 5.51
N ALA A 58 16.13 -4.60 5.24
CA ALA A 58 15.46 -5.43 6.24
C ALA A 58 16.38 -6.53 6.81
N PRO A 59 17.20 -7.25 6.02
CA PRO A 59 18.14 -8.23 6.55
C PRO A 59 19.37 -7.63 7.23
N THR A 60 19.78 -6.42 6.88
CA THR A 60 21.07 -5.83 7.31
C THR A 60 20.96 -4.97 8.55
N SER A 61 19.79 -4.35 8.78
CA SER A 61 19.54 -3.47 9.93
C SER A 61 18.84 -4.21 11.07
N TRP A 62 19.35 -5.38 11.43
CA TRP A 62 18.69 -6.26 12.40
C TRP A 62 19.00 -5.87 13.85
N VAL A 63 17.98 -5.91 14.71
CA VAL A 63 18.14 -5.68 16.15
C VAL A 63 18.25 -7.06 16.82
N PRO A 64 19.28 -7.31 17.66
CA PRO A 64 19.40 -8.56 18.40
C PRO A 64 18.12 -8.90 19.18
N GLY A 65 17.66 -10.14 19.08
CA GLY A 65 16.44 -10.62 19.74
C GLY A 65 15.14 -10.44 18.94
N MET A 66 15.14 -9.70 17.83
CA MET A 66 14.01 -9.68 16.91
C MET A 66 14.04 -10.91 15.98
N SER A 67 12.89 -11.52 15.73
CA SER A 67 12.74 -12.61 14.75
C SER A 67 11.99 -12.18 13.49
N ILE A 68 11.39 -10.99 13.50
CA ILE A 68 10.62 -10.46 12.40
C ILE A 68 10.78 -8.94 12.32
N ARG A 69 11.03 -8.43 11.11
CA ARG A 69 10.93 -7.01 10.77
C ARG A 69 9.77 -6.83 9.81
N THR A 70 8.92 -5.86 10.08
CA THR A 70 7.72 -5.58 9.29
C THR A 70 7.81 -4.22 8.62
N TYR A 71 7.14 -4.10 7.47
CA TYR A 71 6.88 -2.85 6.77
C TYR A 71 5.41 -2.78 6.42
N GLN A 72 4.76 -1.68 6.80
CA GLN A 72 3.34 -1.47 6.52
C GLN A 72 3.18 -0.66 5.23
N LEU A 73 2.44 -1.23 4.28
CA LEU A 73 2.04 -0.59 3.05
C LEU A 73 0.93 0.45 3.31
N PRO A 74 0.72 1.44 2.40
CA PRO A 74 -0.36 2.44 2.55
C PRO A 74 -1.76 1.84 2.66
N ASN A 75 -1.98 0.66 2.06
CA ASN A 75 -3.23 -0.09 2.16
C ASN A 75 -3.38 -0.88 3.48
N LYS A 76 -2.46 -0.69 4.43
CA LYS A 76 -2.37 -1.37 5.74
C LYS A 76 -1.97 -2.84 5.68
N GLU A 77 -1.63 -3.37 4.51
CA GLU A 77 -1.00 -4.68 4.42
C GLU A 77 0.43 -4.63 4.95
N ILE A 78 0.90 -5.76 5.47
CA ILE A 78 2.22 -5.87 6.08
C ILE A 78 3.09 -6.79 5.22
N ILE A 79 4.33 -6.38 5.00
CA ILE A 79 5.41 -7.20 4.43
C ILE A 79 6.37 -7.55 5.56
N SER A 80 6.74 -8.83 5.66
CA SER A 80 7.58 -9.32 6.74
C SER A 80 8.89 -9.92 6.22
N CYS A 81 9.99 -9.46 6.79
CA CYS A 81 11.29 -10.13 6.73
C CYS A 81 11.43 -10.97 8.00
N VAL A 82 11.59 -12.28 7.85
CA VAL A 82 11.63 -13.21 9.00
C VAL A 82 13.01 -13.83 9.13
N LEU A 83 13.63 -13.67 10.29
CA LEU A 83 14.86 -14.36 10.63
C LEU A 83 14.52 -15.70 11.29
N TRP A 84 14.94 -16.80 10.67
CA TRP A 84 14.71 -18.14 11.17
C TRP A 84 15.92 -19.03 10.89
N ARG A 85 16.51 -19.63 11.94
CA ARG A 85 17.74 -20.44 11.85
C ARG A 85 18.84 -19.73 11.04
N ASP A 86 19.12 -18.49 11.42
CA ASP A 86 20.16 -17.62 10.81
C ASP A 86 19.98 -17.30 9.32
N LEU A 87 18.80 -17.60 8.76
CA LEU A 87 18.43 -17.27 7.39
C LEU A 87 17.24 -16.31 7.37
N PHE A 88 17.30 -15.35 6.45
CA PHE A 88 16.21 -14.42 6.20
C PHE A 88 15.23 -14.96 5.18
N HIS A 89 13.95 -14.81 5.47
CA HIS A 89 12.86 -15.40 4.71
C HIS A 89 11.80 -14.35 4.35
N ILE A 90 11.12 -14.61 3.22
CA ILE A 90 9.93 -13.90 2.78
C ILE A 90 8.88 -14.90 2.29
N THR A 91 7.61 -14.65 2.59
CA THR A 91 6.52 -15.54 2.17
C THR A 91 6.04 -15.20 0.76
N GLY A 92 5.45 -16.19 0.08
CA GLY A 92 4.81 -15.94 -1.22
C GLY A 92 3.71 -14.86 -1.15
N THR A 93 2.99 -14.78 -0.03
CA THR A 93 1.99 -13.73 0.21
C THR A 93 2.63 -12.35 0.25
N ASP A 94 3.76 -12.20 0.94
CA ASP A 94 4.47 -10.92 1.02
C ASP A 94 5.09 -10.51 -0.31
N ILE A 95 5.60 -11.47 -1.10
CA ILE A 95 6.07 -11.21 -2.47
C ILE A 95 4.94 -10.68 -3.36
N VAL A 96 3.73 -11.26 -3.27
CA VAL A 96 2.55 -10.76 -3.99
C VAL A 96 2.23 -9.32 -3.57
N ARG A 97 2.20 -9.02 -2.26
CA ARG A 97 1.95 -7.66 -1.75
C ARG A 97 2.97 -6.64 -2.28
N VAL A 98 4.25 -7.00 -2.25
CA VAL A 98 5.33 -6.18 -2.83
C VAL A 98 5.03 -5.86 -4.29
N LEU A 99 4.72 -6.86 -5.11
CA LEU A 99 4.50 -6.67 -6.54
C LEU A 99 3.21 -5.90 -6.82
N THR A 100 2.11 -6.19 -6.13
CA THR A 100 0.84 -5.46 -6.24
C THR A 100 1.05 -3.98 -5.95
N HIS A 101 1.70 -3.64 -4.83
CA HIS A 101 1.98 -2.24 -4.46
C HIS A 101 2.85 -1.53 -5.50
N ARG A 102 3.87 -2.22 -6.03
CA ARG A 102 4.73 -1.66 -7.09
C ARG A 102 3.94 -1.36 -8.37
N PHE A 103 2.99 -2.21 -8.75
CA PHE A 103 2.12 -1.97 -9.91
C PHE A 103 1.20 -0.77 -9.69
N GLU A 104 0.60 -0.66 -8.51
CA GLU A 104 -0.24 0.48 -8.14
C GLU A 104 0.54 1.80 -8.16
N CYS A 105 1.74 1.83 -7.57
CA CYS A 105 2.62 3.00 -7.60
C CYS A 105 3.05 3.38 -9.02
N PHE A 106 3.20 2.39 -9.92
CA PHE A 106 3.52 2.62 -11.34
C PHE A 106 2.30 3.06 -12.17
N GLY A 107 1.12 3.22 -11.55
CA GLY A 107 -0.12 3.59 -12.23
C GLY A 107 -0.73 2.47 -13.07
N ARG A 108 -0.35 1.21 -12.82
CA ARG A 108 -0.89 0.04 -13.52
C ARG A 108 -1.99 -0.60 -12.68
N ARG A 109 -3.22 -0.55 -13.19
CA ARG A 109 -4.35 -1.25 -12.56
C ARG A 109 -4.23 -2.76 -12.80
N ILE A 110 -4.29 -3.54 -11.73
CA ILE A 110 -4.44 -4.99 -11.80
C ILE A 110 -5.93 -5.30 -11.91
N VAL A 111 -6.41 -5.61 -13.12
CA VAL A 111 -7.82 -5.92 -13.37
C VAL A 111 -8.17 -7.34 -12.88
N HIS A 112 -7.27 -8.29 -13.10
CA HIS A 112 -7.48 -9.71 -12.79
C HIS A 112 -6.54 -10.17 -11.67
N THR A 113 -6.85 -9.83 -10.41
CA THR A 113 -5.98 -10.10 -9.25
C THR A 113 -5.58 -11.58 -9.14
N LYS A 114 -6.52 -12.51 -9.31
CA LYS A 114 -6.21 -13.96 -9.25
C LYS A 114 -5.19 -14.38 -10.31
N LYS A 115 -5.37 -13.96 -11.57
CA LYS A 115 -4.44 -14.26 -12.67
C LYS A 115 -3.05 -13.65 -12.40
N PHE A 116 -3.02 -12.46 -11.80
CA PHE A 116 -1.78 -11.82 -11.40
C PHE A 116 -1.04 -12.62 -10.32
N GLU A 117 -1.74 -13.02 -9.25
CA GLU A 117 -1.19 -13.88 -8.19
C GLU A 117 -0.69 -15.22 -8.74
N GLU A 118 -1.51 -15.92 -9.53
CA GLU A 118 -1.14 -17.18 -10.18
C GLU A 118 0.11 -17.03 -11.05
N GLY A 119 0.21 -15.93 -11.80
CA GLY A 119 1.39 -15.60 -12.59
C GLY A 119 2.64 -15.45 -11.72
N ILE A 120 2.55 -14.75 -10.59
CA ILE A 120 3.68 -14.60 -9.65
C ILE A 120 4.07 -15.98 -9.08
N PHE A 121 3.09 -16.76 -8.61
CA PHE A 121 3.37 -18.11 -8.12
C PHE A 121 3.94 -19.03 -9.21
N SER A 122 3.60 -18.80 -10.48
CA SER A 122 4.21 -19.52 -11.60
C SER A 122 5.71 -19.25 -11.68
N ASP A 123 6.12 -17.98 -11.67
CA ASP A 123 7.53 -17.61 -11.73
C ASP A 123 8.31 -18.13 -10.51
N LEU A 124 7.69 -18.07 -9.31
CA LEU A 124 8.26 -18.56 -8.06
C LEU A 124 8.44 -20.10 -8.00
N ARG A 125 7.86 -20.86 -8.95
CA ARG A 125 8.13 -22.30 -9.04
C ARG A 125 9.57 -22.61 -9.43
N ALA A 126 10.23 -21.70 -10.16
CA ALA A 126 11.62 -21.89 -10.61
C ALA A 126 12.64 -21.93 -9.45
N LEU A 127 12.32 -21.28 -8.33
CA LEU A 127 13.17 -21.26 -7.12
C LEU A 127 13.12 -22.62 -6.42
N LYS A 128 14.24 -23.29 -6.17
CA LYS A 128 14.24 -24.68 -5.70
C LYS A 128 14.22 -24.79 -4.17
N PRO A 129 13.40 -25.67 -3.56
CA PRO A 129 13.54 -26.00 -2.15
C PRO A 129 14.95 -26.52 -1.83
N GLY A 130 15.51 -26.09 -0.70
CA GLY A 130 16.88 -26.40 -0.26
C GLY A 130 17.96 -25.49 -0.86
N VAL A 131 17.63 -24.70 -1.89
CA VAL A 131 18.57 -23.77 -2.54
C VAL A 131 18.08 -22.33 -2.40
N ASP A 132 16.83 -22.09 -2.77
CA ASP A 132 16.22 -20.75 -2.83
C ASP A 132 15.06 -20.57 -1.84
N ALA A 133 14.64 -21.66 -1.21
CA ALA A 133 13.46 -21.71 -0.36
C ALA A 133 13.53 -22.89 0.61
N THR A 134 12.78 -22.83 1.69
CA THR A 134 12.42 -23.99 2.49
C THR A 134 11.03 -24.49 2.09
N LEU A 135 10.82 -25.79 2.24
CA LEU A 135 9.50 -26.41 2.11
C LEU A 135 9.06 -26.85 3.50
N GLU A 136 8.22 -26.03 4.13
CA GLU A 136 7.74 -26.25 5.48
C GLU A 136 6.53 -27.18 5.49
N GLU A 137 6.64 -28.27 6.24
CA GLU A 137 5.53 -29.21 6.47
C GLU A 137 4.46 -28.60 7.37
N PRO A 138 3.20 -29.08 7.28
CA PRO A 138 2.16 -28.69 8.22
C PRO A 138 2.63 -28.85 9.67
N ARG A 139 2.28 -27.86 10.51
CA ARG A 139 2.63 -27.81 11.95
C ARG A 139 4.14 -27.72 12.26
N SER A 140 5.01 -27.46 11.28
CA SER A 140 6.41 -27.16 11.59
C SER A 140 6.51 -25.94 12.53
N PRO A 141 7.52 -25.87 13.42
CA PRO A 141 7.68 -24.71 14.30
C PRO A 141 7.78 -23.39 13.53
N PHE A 142 8.44 -23.41 12.36
CA PHE A 142 8.56 -22.24 11.52
C PHE A 142 7.22 -21.83 10.93
N LEU A 143 6.46 -22.79 10.38
CA LEU A 143 5.16 -22.51 9.79
C LEU A 143 4.16 -22.00 10.83
N LYS A 144 4.22 -22.53 12.06
CA LYS A 144 3.43 -22.05 13.19
C LYS A 144 3.76 -20.58 13.49
N PHE A 145 5.05 -20.26 13.61
CA PHE A 145 5.52 -18.88 13.81
C PHE A 145 5.02 -17.92 12.71
N LEU A 146 5.13 -18.33 11.44
CA LEU A 146 4.65 -17.54 10.30
C LEU A 146 3.13 -17.29 10.36
N TYR A 147 2.37 -18.31 10.73
CA TYR A 147 0.92 -18.21 10.84
C TYR A 147 0.49 -17.29 11.99
N GLU A 148 1.14 -17.40 13.16
CA GLU A 148 0.88 -16.55 14.34
C GLU A 148 1.16 -15.07 14.05
N HIS A 149 2.13 -14.77 13.19
CA HIS A 149 2.46 -13.41 12.76
C HIS A 149 1.71 -12.97 11.49
N GLY A 150 0.77 -13.77 10.98
CA GLY A 150 -0.06 -13.42 9.82
C GLY A 150 0.71 -13.29 8.49
N THR A 151 1.92 -13.84 8.40
CA THR A 151 2.74 -13.81 7.17
C THR A 151 2.30 -14.87 6.16
N VAL A 152 1.58 -15.90 6.63
CA VAL A 152 0.90 -16.91 5.81
C VAL A 152 -0.57 -17.05 6.25
N ARG A 153 -1.44 -17.42 5.31
CA ARG A 153 -2.89 -17.55 5.56
C ARG A 153 -3.32 -18.93 6.02
N THR A 154 -2.46 -19.94 5.91
CA THR A 154 -2.79 -21.33 6.25
C THR A 154 -1.60 -22.04 6.88
N GLN A 155 -1.87 -23.12 7.61
CA GLN A 155 -0.85 -24.04 8.14
C GLN A 155 -0.69 -25.31 7.29
N LYS A 156 -1.13 -25.28 6.02
CA LYS A 156 -0.80 -26.34 5.05
C LYS A 156 0.66 -26.19 4.62
N LYS A 157 1.24 -27.23 4.02
CA LYS A 157 2.60 -27.20 3.45
C LYS A 157 2.84 -25.89 2.70
N GLN A 158 3.85 -25.13 3.10
CA GLN A 158 4.21 -23.84 2.51
C GLN A 158 5.62 -23.90 1.94
N LYS A 159 5.81 -23.24 0.81
CA LYS A 159 7.14 -22.90 0.32
C LYS A 159 7.47 -21.49 0.76
N VAL A 160 8.55 -21.33 1.53
CA VAL A 160 8.98 -20.06 2.10
C VAL A 160 10.33 -19.71 1.48
N PHE A 161 10.48 -18.53 0.93
CA PHE A 161 11.64 -18.19 0.09
C PHE A 161 12.74 -17.55 0.92
N PHE A 162 14.00 -17.85 0.58
CA PHE A 162 15.11 -17.09 1.12
C PHE A 162 15.06 -15.68 0.55
N TRP A 163 15.24 -14.69 1.43
CA TRP A 163 15.11 -13.28 1.11
C TRP A 163 15.94 -12.89 -0.11
N PHE A 164 17.20 -13.33 -0.14
CA PHE A 164 18.16 -13.00 -1.20
C PHE A 164 17.99 -13.79 -2.50
N SER A 165 17.17 -14.84 -2.50
CA SER A 165 16.88 -15.63 -3.72
C SER A 165 15.73 -15.05 -4.54
N VAL A 166 14.98 -14.08 -4.00
CA VAL A 166 13.83 -13.46 -4.68
C VAL A 166 14.25 -12.18 -5.39
N ASP A 167 14.38 -12.25 -6.71
CA ASP A 167 14.59 -11.07 -7.55
C ASP A 167 13.26 -10.34 -7.82
N HIS A 168 12.91 -9.42 -6.93
CA HIS A 168 11.68 -8.63 -7.02
C HIS A 168 11.62 -7.76 -8.28
N ASP A 169 12.76 -7.26 -8.77
CA ASP A 169 12.82 -6.41 -9.96
C ASP A 169 12.56 -7.23 -11.22
N ARG A 170 13.19 -8.41 -11.34
CA ARG A 170 12.92 -9.33 -12.45
C ARG A 170 11.46 -9.77 -12.46
N LEU A 171 10.87 -10.14 -11.32
CA LEU A 171 9.46 -10.52 -11.24
C LEU A 171 8.55 -9.37 -11.70
N PHE A 172 8.80 -8.15 -11.19
CA PHE A 172 8.06 -6.96 -11.57
C PHE A 172 8.14 -6.67 -13.08
N MET A 173 9.36 -6.64 -13.63
CA MET A 173 9.59 -6.39 -15.05
C MET A 173 8.96 -7.45 -15.95
N THR A 174 9.01 -8.72 -15.52
CA THR A 174 8.37 -9.82 -16.24
C THR A 174 6.87 -9.60 -16.32
N LYS A 175 6.20 -9.27 -15.20
CA LYS A 175 4.76 -9.03 -15.19
C LYS A 175 4.34 -7.78 -15.95
N LEU A 176 5.17 -6.72 -15.93
CA LEU A 176 4.88 -5.51 -16.69
C LEU A 176 4.83 -5.77 -18.20
N LYS A 177 5.72 -6.61 -18.72
CA LYS A 177 5.75 -6.96 -20.14
C LYS A 177 4.48 -7.69 -20.58
N TYR A 178 3.96 -8.60 -19.76
CA TYR A 178 2.76 -9.37 -20.10
C TYR A 178 1.46 -8.57 -20.06
N GLN A 179 1.37 -7.50 -19.25
CA GLN A 179 0.19 -6.62 -19.24
C GLN A 179 0.01 -5.82 -20.54
N HIS A 180 1.07 -5.64 -21.34
CA HIS A 180 0.95 -5.00 -22.67
C HIS A 180 0.44 -5.96 -23.75
N MET A 181 0.42 -7.27 -23.48
CA MET A 181 0.09 -8.31 -24.45
C MET A 181 -1.32 -8.90 -24.28
N SER A 182 -2.08 -8.46 -23.28
CA SER A 182 -3.43 -8.95 -22.96
C SER A 182 -4.45 -7.83 -23.04
#